data_AF-A0A2G6N640-F1
#
_entry.id   AF-A0A2G6N640-F1
#
_cell.length_a   1.000
_cell.length_b   1.000
_cell.length_c   1.000
_cell.angle_alpha   90.00
_cell.angle_beta   90.00
_cell.angle_gamma   90.00
#
_symmetry.space_group_name_H-M   'P 1'
#
loop_
_entity.id
_entity.type
_entity.pdbx_description
1 polymer ?
#
loop_
_entity_poly.entity_id
_entity_poly.type
_entity_poly.pdbx_seq_one_letter_code
_entity_poly.pdbx_strand_id
1 'polypeptide(L)'
;MTNKDEISSTEKLLDLIRNHDPTSMSVEEDRPVKAPAARTLLGTLAFKRPVRIGIEIGNRDLRIAKIGHLSDKSFALLDYACVPLDESVAFDSPSLAKTLANALFGFTKGLKRYDIWCCTASANVETRCIRIPKLPRKQIANAVYWTFSKEVSFDPKEMMLDFRVLGDVNENGMVKTEVMTFTIPIAQTNALKKLFSRIGYPLTGISIVPFAVQNLLKTGIVRGKGRNTCCLFIGRDWSRITIYANGNLVLSRAIKAGIHSMIDAIAKDYAGLIPDLQRHESNTQAGPSGQAADDDEQDFVYQAASDMFRRFLDGEKTSDDLQDALLNVHQAISPAIERLVRQVERTNAHFCMHFNQNGVDEVLISGQVTASPAVVEKIESLLGSPVNVLNPFPAGHAFSQSVPIPSAAVDRESFVPAIGIGLASNDLTPNFIFTHRHKEQQVRSQRLRIAMSAASIAFLFLLLGGFLWQENRILAKADRIAQLTSEKDAFNVPLTQDLVTALLSKVNQKRAGIAALGERYLMSAIISEITQLTPDHIRLTALRIDLVGHGAGRRKRDEATLTIEGIVTGEQLRFETDLAGYMLNMESSLLFKTPSVKSKRLQFLDTRQVMRFSIAFELA
;
A
#
# COMPACT_ATOMS: atom_id res chain seq x y z
N MET A 1 -41.49 34.23 17.34
CA MET A 1 -41.62 34.93 16.04
C MET A 1 -41.06 36.32 16.26
N THR A 2 -39.93 36.77 15.73
CA THR A 2 -39.11 36.37 14.57
C THR A 2 -37.73 36.99 14.87
N ASN A 3 -36.65 36.20 14.88
CA ASN A 3 -35.31 36.71 15.18
C ASN A 3 -34.68 37.24 13.89
N LYS A 4 -34.17 38.47 13.92
CA LYS A 4 -33.52 39.17 12.81
C LYS A 4 -32.09 38.66 12.66
N ASP A 5 -31.86 37.78 11.70
CA ASP A 5 -30.53 37.48 11.15
C ASP A 5 -30.67 37.23 9.64
N GLU A 6 -30.84 38.29 8.87
CA GLU A 6 -30.55 38.28 7.43
C GLU A 6 -30.05 39.67 7.02
N ILE A 7 -28.76 39.91 7.21
CA ILE A 7 -28.05 41.02 6.55
C ILE A 7 -27.41 40.42 5.29
N SER A 8 -27.92 40.87 4.14
CA SER A 8 -27.55 40.41 2.80
C SER A 8 -26.08 40.69 2.48
N SER A 9 -25.42 39.73 1.83
CA SER A 9 -24.00 39.75 1.40
C SER A 9 -23.59 40.98 0.58
N THR A 10 -24.55 41.74 0.05
CA THR A 10 -24.34 43.00 -0.67
C THR A 10 -23.99 44.17 0.25
N GLU A 11 -24.49 44.22 1.49
CA GLU A 11 -24.16 45.28 2.46
C GLU A 11 -22.72 45.15 2.97
N LYS A 12 -22.25 43.91 3.20
CA LYS A 12 -20.84 43.64 3.54
C LYS A 12 -19.86 44.06 2.45
N LEU A 13 -20.27 43.95 1.17
CA LEU A 13 -19.43 44.37 0.04
C LEU A 13 -19.39 45.89 -0.09
N LEU A 14 -20.50 46.57 0.23
CA LEU A 14 -20.60 48.04 0.18
C LEU A 14 -19.86 48.72 1.34
N ASP A 15 -19.82 48.12 2.52
CA ASP A 15 -19.01 48.62 3.65
C ASP A 15 -17.50 48.43 3.40
N LEU A 16 -17.11 47.39 2.67
CA LEU A 16 -15.72 47.18 2.25
C LEU A 16 -15.26 48.17 1.17
N ILE A 17 -16.18 48.69 0.35
CA ILE A 17 -15.89 49.68 -0.69
C ILE A 17 -15.88 51.11 -0.12
N ARG A 18 -16.68 51.40 0.93
CA ARG A 18 -16.75 52.74 1.55
C ARG A 18 -15.55 53.12 2.42
N ASN A 19 -14.72 52.15 2.84
CA ASN A 19 -13.60 52.38 3.77
C ASN A 19 -12.21 52.39 3.11
N HIS A 20 -12.09 52.69 1.81
CA HIS A 20 -10.79 52.82 1.16
C HIS A 20 -10.54 54.26 0.68
N ASP A 21 -9.84 55.04 1.50
CA ASP A 21 -9.19 56.28 1.06
C ASP A 21 -7.94 55.95 0.23
N PRO A 22 -7.65 56.65 -0.89
CA PRO A 22 -6.52 56.34 -1.76
C PRO A 22 -5.37 57.33 -1.53
N THR A 23 -4.70 57.31 -0.38
CA THR A 23 -3.42 58.03 -0.22
C THR A 23 -2.58 57.45 0.92
N SER A 24 -1.86 56.36 0.66
CA SER A 24 -0.56 56.04 1.29
C SER A 24 -0.04 54.70 0.78
N MET A 25 0.70 54.70 -0.32
CA MET A 25 1.62 53.59 -0.62
C MET A 25 3.01 54.00 -0.18
N SER A 26 3.36 53.66 1.06
CA SER A 26 4.75 53.57 1.51
C SER A 26 5.16 52.11 1.53
N VAL A 27 6.24 51.83 0.81
CA VAL A 27 6.95 50.55 0.77
C VAL A 27 7.48 50.24 2.18
N GLU A 28 7.04 49.14 2.78
CA GLU A 28 7.60 48.63 4.04
C GLU A 28 8.32 47.30 3.79
N GLU A 29 9.63 47.34 4.02
CA GLU A 29 10.53 46.18 4.04
C GLU A 29 10.20 45.26 5.23
N ASP A 30 9.89 44.00 4.93
CA ASP A 30 9.53 43.02 5.96
C ASP A 30 10.81 42.47 6.64
N ARG A 31 11.07 42.93 7.87
CA ARG A 31 12.07 42.34 8.79
C ARG A 31 11.46 41.12 9.49
N PRO A 32 12.23 40.04 9.72
CA PRO A 32 11.67 38.80 10.25
C PRO A 32 11.36 38.92 11.75
N VAL A 33 10.07 38.78 12.10
CA VAL A 33 9.60 38.66 13.48
C VAL A 33 9.92 37.25 14.00
N LYS A 34 10.76 37.17 15.05
CA LYS A 34 11.02 35.93 15.80
C LYS A 34 9.80 35.57 16.66
N ALA A 35 9.09 34.50 16.33
CA ALA A 35 8.09 33.89 17.19
C ALA A 35 8.76 33.04 18.31
N PRO A 36 8.21 33.00 19.54
CA PRO A 36 8.79 32.24 20.64
C PRO A 36 8.51 30.74 20.47
N ALA A 37 9.52 29.92 20.73
CA ALA A 37 9.45 28.47 20.64
C ALA A 37 8.63 27.89 21.79
N ALA A 38 7.40 27.44 21.50
CA ALA A 38 6.67 26.55 22.37
C ALA A 38 7.35 25.16 22.33
N ARG A 39 7.93 24.74 23.46
CA ARG A 39 8.53 23.42 23.64
C ARG A 39 7.44 22.36 23.77
N THR A 40 7.11 21.69 22.66
CA THR A 40 6.25 20.49 22.69
C THR A 40 7.11 19.26 22.97
N LEU A 41 6.86 18.62 24.11
CA LEU A 41 7.61 17.49 24.67
C LEU A 41 7.11 16.14 24.12
N LEU A 42 7.03 16.04 22.80
CA LEU A 42 6.87 14.77 22.06
C LEU A 42 7.86 14.78 20.91
N GLY A 43 9.06 14.23 21.17
CA GLY A 43 10.06 13.96 20.14
C GLY A 43 9.50 12.97 19.14
N THR A 44 8.95 13.50 18.06
CA THR A 44 8.39 12.74 16.96
C THR A 44 9.46 11.84 16.35
N LEU A 45 9.10 10.59 16.04
CA LEU A 45 9.83 9.75 15.08
C LEU A 45 9.78 10.46 13.72
N ALA A 46 10.61 11.49 13.53
CA ALA A 46 10.84 12.10 12.24
C ALA A 46 11.72 11.13 11.44
N PHE A 47 11.08 10.28 10.64
CA PHE A 47 11.78 9.52 9.60
C PHE A 47 12.53 10.51 8.71
N LYS A 48 13.85 10.61 8.89
CA LYS A 48 14.70 11.43 8.02
C LYS A 48 14.48 10.97 6.57
N ARG A 49 14.04 11.90 5.72
CA ARG A 49 13.83 11.66 4.29
C ARG A 49 15.15 11.26 3.63
N PRO A 50 15.13 10.40 2.60
CA PRO A 50 16.35 9.99 1.92
C PRO A 50 17.06 11.21 1.32
N VAL A 51 18.39 11.21 1.41
CA VAL A 51 19.23 12.17 0.67
C VAL A 51 19.21 11.78 -0.80
N ARG A 52 19.14 12.76 -1.71
CA ARG A 52 19.15 12.48 -3.15
C ARG A 52 20.52 12.81 -3.73
N ILE A 53 21.03 11.93 -4.57
CA ILE A 53 22.27 12.11 -5.30
C ILE A 53 21.93 12.25 -6.76
N GLY A 54 22.17 13.42 -7.33
CA GLY A 54 22.03 13.69 -8.75
C GLY A 54 23.36 13.53 -9.46
N ILE A 55 23.36 12.86 -10.60
CA ILE A 55 24.58 12.54 -11.35
C ILE A 55 24.38 12.90 -12.81
N GLU A 56 25.38 13.54 -13.40
CA GLU A 56 25.50 13.71 -14.84
C GLU A 56 26.82 13.12 -15.31
N ILE A 57 26.76 12.25 -16.32
CA ILE A 57 27.93 11.68 -16.99
C ILE A 57 28.13 12.48 -18.28
N GLY A 58 29.10 13.41 -18.26
CA GLY A 58 29.54 14.16 -19.42
C GLY A 58 30.61 13.41 -20.22
N ASN A 59 31.12 14.05 -21.27
CA ASN A 59 32.15 13.45 -22.13
C ASN A 59 33.55 13.51 -21.51
N ARG A 60 33.82 14.50 -20.65
CA ARG A 60 35.13 14.78 -20.04
C ARG A 60 35.10 14.79 -18.52
N ASP A 61 33.91 14.73 -17.93
CA ASP A 61 33.72 14.86 -16.51
C ASP A 61 32.43 14.19 -16.04
N LEU A 62 32.42 13.86 -14.76
CA LEU A 62 31.31 13.34 -14.00
C LEU A 62 30.95 14.42 -12.97
N ARG A 63 29.71 14.92 -13.04
CA ARG A 63 29.20 15.87 -12.05
C ARG A 63 28.24 15.18 -11.11
N ILE A 64 28.42 15.41 -9.81
CA ILE A 64 27.60 14.82 -8.75
C ILE A 64 27.13 15.93 -7.81
N ALA A 65 25.86 15.89 -7.41
CA ALA A 65 25.27 16.80 -6.43
C ALA A 65 24.54 16.00 -5.35
N LYS A 66 24.75 16.36 -4.08
CA LYS A 66 24.12 15.76 -2.89
C LYS A 66 23.08 16.70 -2.32
N ILE A 67 21.83 16.29 -2.31
CA ILE A 67 20.70 17.13 -1.93
C ILE A 67 19.98 16.56 -0.71
N GLY A 68 19.94 17.35 0.36
CA GLY A 68 19.17 17.13 1.57
C GLY A 68 17.73 17.59 1.40
N HIS A 69 16.79 16.78 1.87
CA HIS A 69 15.36 17.06 1.80
C HIS A 69 14.84 17.51 3.16
N LEU A 70 14.58 18.82 3.32
CA LEU A 70 14.11 19.40 4.58
C LEU A 70 12.57 19.32 4.69
N SER A 71 11.86 19.64 3.60
CA SER A 71 10.39 19.53 3.47
C SER A 71 9.99 19.37 2.00
N ASP A 72 8.70 19.21 1.67
CA ASP A 72 8.22 18.99 0.29
C ASP A 72 8.67 20.06 -0.73
N LYS A 73 8.95 21.28 -0.25
CA LYS A 73 9.41 22.41 -1.08
C LYS A 73 10.75 23.00 -0.62
N SER A 74 11.40 22.40 0.38
CA SER A 74 12.64 22.92 0.96
C SER A 74 13.76 21.91 0.81
N PHE A 75 14.81 22.33 0.12
CA PHE A 75 15.98 21.52 -0.21
C PHE A 75 17.24 22.23 0.28
N ALA A 76 18.30 21.46 0.52
CA ALA A 76 19.65 21.97 0.78
C ALA A 76 20.65 21.21 -0.07
N LEU A 77 21.50 21.93 -0.81
CA LEU A 77 22.70 21.37 -1.43
C LEU A 77 23.71 21.12 -0.31
N LEU A 78 24.03 19.85 -0.07
CA LEU A 78 24.92 19.42 1.01
C LEU A 78 26.36 19.27 0.54
N ASP A 79 26.55 18.88 -0.72
CA ASP A 79 27.85 18.63 -1.33
C ASP A 79 27.72 18.58 -2.86
N TYR A 80 28.80 18.85 -3.59
CA TYR A 80 28.86 18.66 -5.04
C TYR A 80 30.32 18.46 -5.49
N ALA A 81 30.52 17.74 -6.59
CA ALA A 81 31.86 17.48 -7.13
C ALA A 81 31.83 17.38 -8.65
N CYS A 82 32.93 17.79 -9.27
CA CYS A 82 33.27 17.53 -10.66
C CYS A 82 34.49 16.61 -10.67
N VAL A 83 34.37 15.43 -11.28
CA VAL A 83 35.44 14.43 -11.37
C VAL A 83 35.81 14.26 -12.84
N PRO A 84 37.07 14.50 -13.25
CA PRO A 84 37.46 14.34 -14.65
C PRO A 84 37.33 12.88 -15.10
N LEU A 85 37.00 12.70 -16.37
CA LEU A 85 36.94 11.42 -17.07
C LEU A 85 37.95 11.43 -18.22
N ASP A 86 38.58 10.29 -18.47
CA ASP A 86 39.45 10.13 -19.63
C ASP A 86 38.61 10.25 -20.93
N GLU A 87 39.09 11.02 -21.90
CA GLU A 87 38.42 11.14 -23.20
C GLU A 87 38.35 9.77 -23.89
N SER A 88 37.22 9.42 -24.52
CA SER A 88 36.91 8.14 -25.21
C SER A 88 36.23 7.03 -24.41
N VAL A 89 35.79 7.30 -23.19
CA VAL A 89 35.16 6.26 -22.37
C VAL A 89 33.76 5.92 -22.90
N ALA A 90 33.63 4.75 -23.56
CA ALA A 90 32.34 4.14 -23.84
C ALA A 90 31.51 4.02 -22.54
N PHE A 91 30.20 4.20 -22.62
CA PHE A 91 29.28 4.20 -21.46
C PHE A 91 29.35 2.97 -20.54
N ASP A 92 29.99 1.86 -20.96
CA ASP A 92 30.18 0.65 -20.16
C ASP A 92 31.66 0.32 -19.88
N SER A 93 32.57 1.31 -19.95
CA SER A 93 33.98 1.03 -19.69
C SER A 93 34.25 0.68 -18.22
N PRO A 94 35.25 -0.18 -17.95
CA PRO A 94 35.71 -0.45 -16.58
C PRO A 94 36.25 0.79 -15.85
N SER A 95 36.86 1.75 -16.57
CA SER A 95 37.39 2.97 -15.96
C SER A 95 36.27 3.86 -15.43
N LEU A 96 35.20 4.05 -16.19
CA LEU A 96 34.00 4.78 -15.74
C LEU A 96 33.40 4.13 -14.51
N ALA A 97 33.27 2.79 -14.52
CA ALA A 97 32.73 2.06 -13.38
C ALA A 97 33.54 2.30 -12.10
N LYS A 98 34.88 2.28 -12.20
CA LYS A 98 35.79 2.56 -11.07
C LYS A 98 35.66 4.00 -10.58
N THR A 99 35.71 4.98 -11.48
CA THR A 99 35.60 6.41 -11.13
C THR A 99 34.25 6.72 -10.49
N LEU A 100 33.16 6.19 -11.04
CA LEU A 100 31.81 6.33 -10.51
C LEU A 100 31.65 5.68 -9.12
N ALA A 101 32.20 4.48 -8.92
CA ALA A 101 32.16 3.79 -7.63
C ALA A 101 32.90 4.58 -6.54
N ASN A 102 34.08 5.11 -6.86
CA ASN A 102 34.88 5.93 -5.94
C ASN A 102 34.16 7.23 -5.58
N ALA A 103 33.62 7.93 -6.58
CA ALA A 103 32.90 9.17 -6.36
C ALA A 103 31.62 8.94 -5.52
N LEU A 104 30.86 7.89 -5.82
CA LEU A 104 29.65 7.54 -5.06
C LEU A 104 29.96 7.10 -3.64
N PHE A 105 31.06 6.40 -3.40
CA PHE A 105 31.48 6.03 -2.05
C PHE A 105 31.66 7.26 -1.16
N GLY A 106 32.33 8.31 -1.66
CA GLY A 106 32.48 9.58 -0.93
C GLY A 106 31.14 10.25 -0.61
N PHE A 107 30.23 10.27 -1.59
CA PHE A 107 28.94 10.95 -1.46
C PHE A 107 27.92 10.19 -0.60
N THR A 108 28.02 8.86 -0.54
CA THR A 108 27.10 7.97 0.19
C THR A 108 27.60 7.59 1.58
N LYS A 109 28.88 7.79 1.90
CA LYS A 109 29.46 7.47 3.21
C LYS A 109 28.65 8.11 4.35
N GLY A 110 28.25 7.28 5.32
CA GLY A 110 27.47 7.71 6.49
C GLY A 110 25.97 7.95 6.23
N LEU A 111 25.47 7.78 5.00
CA LEU A 111 24.05 7.89 4.70
C LEU A 111 23.33 6.56 4.99
N LYS A 112 22.26 6.61 5.79
CA LYS A 112 21.40 5.44 6.06
C LYS A 112 20.41 5.15 4.94
N ARG A 113 19.94 6.19 4.24
CA ARG A 113 18.97 6.10 3.13
C ARG A 113 19.28 7.18 2.10
N TYR A 114 19.42 6.77 0.85
CA TYR A 114 19.63 7.68 -0.26
C TYR A 114 18.98 7.15 -1.55
N ASP A 115 18.67 8.07 -2.44
CA ASP A 115 18.22 7.80 -3.80
C ASP A 115 19.25 8.33 -4.79
N ILE A 116 19.49 7.59 -5.88
CA ILE A 116 20.43 8.03 -6.93
C ILE A 116 19.66 8.24 -8.23
N TRP A 117 19.79 9.43 -8.79
CA TRP A 117 19.22 9.77 -10.08
C TRP A 117 20.31 10.17 -11.07
N CYS A 118 20.23 9.61 -12.28
CA CYS A 118 21.16 9.93 -13.36
C CYS A 118 20.45 10.76 -14.43
N CYS A 119 21.07 11.87 -14.81
CA CYS A 119 20.69 12.63 -16.00
C CYS A 119 21.44 12.06 -17.20
N THR A 120 20.72 11.73 -18.27
CA THR A 120 21.30 11.32 -19.56
C THR A 120 21.17 12.44 -20.58
N ALA A 121 22.13 12.48 -21.52
CA ALA A 121 22.11 13.41 -22.64
C ALA A 121 20.83 13.18 -23.47
N SER A 122 20.18 14.28 -23.89
CA SER A 122 18.91 14.19 -24.61
C SER A 122 19.06 14.28 -26.13
N ALA A 123 20.28 14.16 -26.68
CA ALA A 123 20.53 14.27 -28.12
C ALA A 123 19.59 13.40 -28.96
N ASN A 124 19.33 12.17 -28.48
CA ASN A 124 18.51 11.17 -29.17
C ASN A 124 17.08 11.05 -28.60
N VAL A 125 16.63 12.04 -27.82
CA VAL A 125 15.30 12.03 -27.20
C VAL A 125 14.40 13.03 -27.90
N GLU A 126 13.33 12.52 -28.53
CA GLU A 126 12.28 13.33 -29.12
C GLU A 126 11.21 13.59 -28.06
N THR A 127 10.68 14.82 -28.02
CA THR A 127 9.64 15.24 -27.09
C THR A 127 8.53 15.95 -27.85
N ARG A 128 7.27 15.51 -27.69
CA ARG A 128 6.12 16.14 -28.34
C ARG A 128 4.95 16.31 -27.37
N CYS A 129 4.30 17.46 -27.43
CA CYS A 129 2.99 17.61 -26.84
C CYS A 129 1.95 17.19 -27.88
N ILE A 130 1.10 16.24 -27.54
CA ILE A 130 0.01 15.77 -28.40
C ILE A 130 -1.33 15.90 -27.67
N ARG A 131 -2.40 16.03 -28.43
CA ARG A 131 -3.77 16.05 -27.92
C ARG A 131 -4.50 14.79 -28.33
N ILE A 132 -5.05 14.06 -27.36
CA ILE A 132 -5.86 12.87 -27.59
C ILE A 132 -7.30 13.11 -27.13
N PRO A 133 -8.30 12.37 -27.66
CA PRO A 133 -9.65 12.41 -27.12
C PRO A 133 -9.67 12.10 -25.62
N LYS A 134 -10.69 12.59 -24.89
CA LYS A 134 -10.88 12.21 -23.49
C LYS A 134 -11.23 10.72 -23.40
N LEU A 135 -10.33 9.93 -22.80
CA LEU A 135 -10.43 8.48 -22.72
C LEU A 135 -10.27 7.96 -21.28
N PRO A 136 -10.80 6.78 -20.95
CA PRO A 136 -10.48 6.08 -19.70
C PRO A 136 -8.97 5.84 -19.57
N ARG A 137 -8.44 5.92 -18.34
CA ARG A 137 -6.98 5.82 -18.07
C ARG A 137 -6.28 4.65 -18.76
N LYS A 138 -6.94 3.49 -18.84
CA LYS A 138 -6.38 2.26 -19.45
C LYS A 138 -6.16 2.38 -20.97
N GLN A 139 -6.91 3.25 -21.65
CA GLN A 139 -6.84 3.43 -23.11
C GLN A 139 -5.91 4.56 -23.54
N ILE A 140 -5.52 5.45 -22.60
CA ILE A 140 -4.66 6.61 -22.88
C ILE A 140 -3.35 6.16 -23.53
N ALA A 141 -2.68 5.15 -22.98
CA ALA A 141 -1.38 4.70 -23.50
C ALA A 141 -1.44 4.26 -24.97
N ASN A 142 -2.50 3.57 -25.38
CA ASN A 142 -2.68 3.14 -26.76
C ASN A 142 -2.96 4.34 -27.68
N ALA A 143 -3.85 5.25 -27.25
CA ALA A 143 -4.14 6.47 -28.01
C ALA A 143 -2.90 7.35 -28.18
N VAL A 144 -2.10 7.51 -27.11
CA VAL A 144 -0.82 8.21 -27.14
C VAL A 144 0.13 7.59 -28.15
N TYR A 145 0.30 6.27 -28.12
CA TYR A 145 1.17 5.56 -29.05
C TYR A 145 0.80 5.84 -30.50
N TRP A 146 -0.48 5.63 -30.87
CA TRP A 146 -0.92 5.82 -32.25
C TRP A 146 -0.88 7.27 -32.72
N THR A 147 -1.24 8.22 -31.85
CA THR A 147 -1.16 9.65 -32.21
C THR A 147 0.30 10.08 -32.37
N PHE A 148 1.19 9.67 -31.46
CA PHE A 148 2.61 9.98 -31.57
C PHE A 148 3.25 9.36 -32.81
N SER A 149 2.98 8.08 -33.10
CA SER A 149 3.51 7.38 -34.29
C SER A 149 3.06 7.96 -35.63
N LYS A 150 1.97 8.75 -35.67
CA LYS A 150 1.56 9.48 -36.88
C LYS A 150 2.42 10.71 -37.16
N GLU A 151 2.96 11.32 -36.12
CA GLU A 151 3.74 12.56 -36.21
C GLU A 151 5.25 12.31 -36.18
N VAL A 152 5.69 11.24 -35.52
CA VAL A 152 7.08 10.91 -35.30
C VAL A 152 7.35 9.47 -35.71
N SER A 153 8.30 9.30 -36.63
CA SER A 153 8.84 7.98 -36.99
C SER A 153 9.89 7.56 -35.95
N PHE A 154 9.72 6.39 -35.35
CA PHE A 154 10.69 5.80 -34.41
C PHE A 154 10.60 4.26 -34.45
N ASP A 155 11.71 3.58 -34.12
CA ASP A 155 11.71 2.12 -33.96
C ASP A 155 11.36 1.75 -32.50
N PRO A 156 10.22 1.07 -32.24
CA PRO A 156 9.84 0.64 -30.89
C PRO A 156 10.77 -0.42 -30.27
N LYS A 157 11.66 -1.05 -31.06
CA LYS A 157 12.69 -1.98 -30.55
C LYS A 157 13.90 -1.25 -29.99
N GLU A 158 14.22 -0.08 -30.52
CA GLU A 158 15.37 0.73 -30.10
C GLU A 158 14.97 1.85 -29.13
N MET A 159 13.76 2.38 -29.31
CA MET A 159 13.24 3.54 -28.61
C MET A 159 11.97 3.18 -27.83
N MET A 160 11.97 3.52 -26.55
CA MET A 160 10.79 3.40 -25.70
C MET A 160 10.00 4.70 -25.74
N LEU A 161 8.69 4.62 -25.99
CA LEU A 161 7.77 5.74 -25.85
C LEU A 161 7.18 5.74 -24.44
N ASP A 162 7.28 6.87 -23.75
CA ASP A 162 6.60 7.11 -22.48
C ASP A 162 5.96 8.50 -22.48
N PHE A 163 5.09 8.76 -21.50
CA PHE A 163 4.27 9.97 -21.51
C PHE A 163 3.84 10.45 -20.13
N ARG A 164 3.45 11.71 -20.08
CA ARG A 164 2.86 12.37 -18.92
C ARG A 164 1.61 13.14 -19.34
N VAL A 165 0.49 12.85 -18.70
CA VAL A 165 -0.74 13.64 -18.86
C VAL A 165 -0.53 15.02 -18.22
N LEU A 166 -0.78 16.08 -19.00
CA LEU A 166 -0.66 17.47 -18.54
C LEU A 166 -2.00 17.99 -17.99
N GLY A 167 -3.11 17.61 -18.60
CA GLY A 167 -4.45 18.01 -18.17
C GLY A 167 -5.48 17.85 -19.29
N ASP A 168 -6.69 18.34 -19.04
CA ASP A 168 -7.73 18.45 -20.07
C ASP A 168 -7.77 19.87 -20.61
N VAL A 169 -7.90 20.00 -21.93
CA VAL A 169 -8.02 21.27 -22.64
C VAL A 169 -9.27 21.26 -23.50
N ASN A 170 -9.95 22.40 -23.61
CA ASN A 170 -11.11 22.54 -24.48
C ASN A 170 -10.64 23.06 -25.85
N GLU A 171 -10.90 22.30 -26.90
CA GLU A 171 -10.53 22.65 -28.27
C GLU A 171 -11.78 22.52 -29.15
N ASN A 172 -12.26 23.64 -29.69
CA ASN A 172 -13.45 23.72 -30.52
C ASN A 172 -14.71 23.08 -29.89
N GLY A 173 -14.90 23.25 -28.58
CA GLY A 173 -16.03 22.69 -27.84
C GLY A 173 -15.88 21.22 -27.44
N MET A 174 -14.78 20.56 -27.81
CA MET A 174 -14.47 19.19 -27.41
C MET A 174 -13.36 19.16 -26.35
N VAL A 175 -13.61 18.42 -25.27
CA VAL A 175 -12.61 18.18 -24.23
C VAL A 175 -11.59 17.14 -24.74
N LYS A 176 -10.33 17.56 -24.87
CA LYS A 176 -9.21 16.69 -25.19
C LYS A 176 -8.27 16.59 -24.00
N THR A 177 -7.55 15.47 -23.90
CA THR A 177 -6.48 15.29 -22.92
C THR A 177 -5.17 15.69 -23.58
N GLU A 178 -4.46 16.63 -22.98
CA GLU A 178 -3.13 17.05 -23.40
C GLU A 178 -2.07 16.16 -22.74
N VAL A 179 -1.13 15.66 -23.55
CA VAL A 179 -0.13 14.68 -23.12
C VAL A 179 1.25 15.08 -23.64
N MET A 180 2.22 15.17 -22.73
CA MET A 180 3.63 15.28 -23.07
C MET A 180 4.20 13.88 -23.30
N THR A 181 4.72 13.63 -24.49
CA THR A 181 5.31 12.36 -24.91
C THR A 181 6.80 12.51 -25.13
N PHE A 182 7.54 11.43 -24.90
CA PHE A 182 8.97 11.41 -25.13
C PHE A 182 9.49 10.02 -25.47
N THR A 183 10.48 9.96 -26.36
CA THR A 183 11.16 8.74 -26.75
C THR A 183 12.52 8.61 -26.06
N ILE A 184 12.88 7.41 -25.66
CA ILE A 184 14.11 7.16 -24.89
C ILE A 184 14.85 5.95 -25.48
N PRO A 185 16.16 6.04 -25.73
CA PRO A 185 16.94 4.88 -26.18
C PRO A 185 16.96 3.76 -25.13
N ILE A 186 16.45 2.58 -25.50
CA ILE A 186 16.37 1.39 -24.63
C ILE A 186 17.77 0.90 -24.26
N ALA A 187 18.69 0.86 -25.24
CA ALA A 187 20.06 0.39 -25.03
C ALA A 187 20.80 1.25 -24.00
N GLN A 188 20.74 2.58 -24.12
CA GLN A 188 21.40 3.51 -23.20
C GLN A 188 20.85 3.40 -21.77
N THR A 189 19.51 3.34 -21.63
CA THR A 189 18.85 3.21 -20.33
C THR A 189 19.25 1.90 -19.63
N ASN A 190 19.29 0.79 -20.38
CA ASN A 190 19.71 -0.50 -19.86
C ASN A 190 21.20 -0.55 -19.50
N ALA A 191 22.06 0.09 -20.29
CA ALA A 191 23.49 0.19 -20.02
C ALA A 191 23.74 0.93 -18.69
N LEU A 192 23.11 2.09 -18.48
CA LEU A 192 23.20 2.83 -17.21
C LEU A 192 22.70 1.99 -16.03
N LYS A 193 21.54 1.34 -16.18
CA LYS A 193 21.01 0.46 -15.13
C LYS A 193 21.99 -0.66 -14.75
N LYS A 194 22.60 -1.31 -15.75
CA LYS A 194 23.59 -2.38 -15.54
C LYS A 194 24.86 -1.85 -14.88
N LEU A 195 25.41 -0.73 -15.37
CA LEU A 195 26.62 -0.09 -14.83
C LEU A 195 26.46 0.20 -13.33
N PHE A 196 25.40 0.92 -12.96
CA PHE A 196 25.13 1.31 -11.58
C PHE A 196 24.82 0.12 -10.67
N SER A 197 24.12 -0.90 -11.18
CA SER A 197 23.88 -2.14 -10.43
C SER A 197 25.18 -2.91 -10.17
N ARG A 198 26.07 -3.00 -11.17
CA ARG A 198 27.35 -3.70 -11.09
C ARG A 198 28.30 -3.11 -10.04
N ILE A 199 28.28 -1.79 -9.87
CA ILE A 199 29.12 -1.10 -8.88
C ILE A 199 28.49 -1.03 -7.48
N GLY A 200 27.32 -1.64 -7.27
CA GLY A 200 26.64 -1.69 -5.96
C GLY A 200 25.80 -0.45 -5.61
N TYR A 201 25.57 0.45 -6.57
CA TYR A 201 24.81 1.70 -6.38
C TYR A 201 23.63 1.78 -7.36
N PRO A 202 22.58 0.95 -7.22
CA PRO A 202 21.47 0.91 -8.18
C PRO A 202 20.76 2.26 -8.29
N LEU A 203 20.40 2.64 -9.52
CA LEU A 203 19.68 3.89 -9.78
C LEU A 203 18.22 3.80 -9.31
N THR A 204 17.77 4.85 -8.62
CA THR A 204 16.37 5.13 -8.32
C THR A 204 15.66 5.71 -9.55
N GLY A 205 16.35 6.49 -10.39
CA GLY A 205 15.77 7.00 -11.62
C GLY A 205 16.75 7.48 -12.69
N ILE A 206 16.25 7.52 -13.92
CA ILE A 206 16.94 8.10 -15.08
C ILE A 206 15.99 9.13 -15.69
N SER A 207 16.50 10.30 -16.03
CA SER A 207 15.77 11.30 -16.82
C SER A 207 16.73 12.11 -17.68
N ILE A 208 16.25 13.17 -18.31
CA ILE A 208 17.00 14.01 -19.25
C ILE A 208 17.11 15.46 -18.75
N VAL A 209 18.07 16.20 -19.32
CA VAL A 209 18.37 17.60 -18.98
C VAL A 209 17.13 18.50 -18.99
N PRO A 210 16.21 18.45 -19.96
CA PRO A 210 14.98 19.26 -19.92
C PRO A 210 14.15 19.07 -18.64
N PHE A 211 14.10 17.85 -18.10
CA PHE A 211 13.40 17.59 -16.84
C PHE A 211 14.21 18.00 -15.61
N ALA A 212 15.55 17.97 -15.67
CA ALA A 212 16.40 18.54 -14.63
C ALA A 212 16.18 20.07 -14.49
N VAL A 213 16.09 20.79 -15.62
CA VAL A 213 15.75 22.23 -15.63
C VAL A 213 14.34 22.47 -15.09
N GLN A 214 13.34 21.67 -15.51
CA GLN A 214 12.00 21.73 -14.91
C GLN A 214 12.03 21.55 -13.39
N ASN A 215 12.85 20.62 -12.87
CA ASN A 215 12.94 20.41 -11.43
C ASN A 215 13.48 21.67 -10.73
N LEU A 216 14.50 22.33 -11.28
CA LEU A 216 15.04 23.59 -10.75
C LEU A 216 13.96 24.69 -10.71
N LEU A 217 13.19 24.84 -11.79
CA LEU A 217 12.11 25.83 -11.89
C LEU A 217 10.97 25.53 -10.91
N LYS A 218 10.50 24.28 -10.84
CA LYS A 218 9.36 23.89 -10.01
C LYS A 218 9.66 23.86 -8.51
N THR A 219 10.92 23.67 -8.15
CA THR A 219 11.36 23.75 -6.74
C THR A 219 11.72 25.18 -6.33
N GLY A 220 11.71 26.13 -7.27
CA GLY A 220 12.04 27.53 -7.01
C GLY A 220 13.52 27.79 -6.73
N ILE A 221 14.40 26.81 -7.01
CA ILE A 221 15.86 26.98 -6.94
C ILE A 221 16.33 27.94 -8.03
N VAL A 222 15.78 27.78 -9.24
CA VAL A 222 15.86 28.78 -10.29
C VAL A 222 14.49 29.45 -10.35
N ARG A 223 14.46 30.78 -10.18
CA ARG A 223 13.23 31.57 -10.30
C ARG A 223 13.19 32.15 -11.70
N GLY A 224 12.20 31.75 -12.48
CA GLY A 224 11.94 32.42 -13.74
C GLY A 224 11.25 33.76 -13.53
N LYS A 225 11.59 34.75 -14.35
CA LYS A 225 10.87 36.02 -14.44
C LYS A 225 9.57 35.79 -15.22
N GLY A 226 8.52 35.29 -14.56
CA GLY A 226 7.19 35.16 -15.17
C GLY A 226 6.60 33.75 -15.14
N ARG A 227 5.64 33.50 -16.03
CA ARG A 227 4.93 32.22 -16.14
C ARG A 227 5.59 31.29 -17.16
N ASN A 228 6.13 31.84 -18.24
CA ASN A 228 6.67 31.08 -19.37
C ASN A 228 8.15 31.39 -19.55
N THR A 229 9.00 30.37 -19.47
CA THR A 229 10.45 30.48 -19.61
C THR A 229 10.91 29.65 -20.80
N CYS A 230 11.70 30.23 -21.70
CA CYS A 230 12.42 29.49 -22.73
C CYS A 230 13.81 29.15 -22.22
N CYS A 231 14.30 27.94 -22.46
CA CYS A 231 15.70 27.59 -22.23
C CYS A 231 16.35 27.24 -23.56
N LEU A 232 17.44 27.92 -23.87
CA LEU A 232 18.28 27.68 -25.03
C LEU A 232 19.58 27.01 -24.55
N PHE A 233 19.69 25.71 -24.78
CA PHE A 233 20.94 24.97 -24.61
C PHE A 233 21.72 24.97 -25.93
N ILE A 234 22.97 25.42 -25.89
CA ILE A 234 23.87 25.46 -27.05
C ILE A 234 24.97 24.43 -26.83
N GLY A 235 24.83 23.30 -27.50
CA GLY A 235 25.80 22.20 -27.46
C GLY A 235 26.84 22.30 -28.58
N ARG A 236 27.68 21.27 -28.64
CA ARG A 236 28.76 21.16 -29.64
C ARG A 236 28.21 21.00 -31.06
N ASP A 237 27.40 19.96 -31.30
CA ASP A 237 26.88 19.61 -32.63
C ASP A 237 25.42 20.03 -32.85
N TRP A 238 24.70 20.25 -31.75
CA TRP A 238 23.27 20.55 -31.75
C TRP A 238 22.95 21.48 -30.59
N SER A 239 21.84 22.20 -30.74
CA SER A 239 21.24 23.03 -29.70
C SER A 239 19.83 22.55 -29.44
N ARG A 240 19.28 22.90 -28.28
CA ARG A 240 17.90 22.58 -27.94
C ARG A 240 17.20 23.80 -27.37
N ILE A 241 16.00 24.00 -27.87
CA ILE A 241 15.07 25.02 -27.40
C ILE A 241 13.99 24.30 -26.62
N THR A 242 13.88 24.58 -25.32
CA THR A 242 12.80 24.07 -24.48
C THR A 242 11.96 25.22 -23.93
N ILE A 243 10.66 25.01 -23.78
CA ILE A 243 9.76 26.00 -23.19
C ILE A 243 9.09 25.36 -22.00
N TYR A 244 9.06 26.11 -20.90
CA TYR A 244 8.45 25.73 -19.63
C TYR A 244 7.30 26.68 -19.32
N ALA A 245 6.10 26.14 -19.13
CA ALA A 245 4.94 26.90 -18.67
C ALA A 245 4.62 26.53 -17.22
N ASN A 246 4.62 27.54 -16.33
CA ASN A 246 4.51 27.37 -14.89
C ASN A 246 5.51 26.31 -14.35
N GLY A 247 6.74 26.35 -14.90
CA GLY A 247 7.82 25.39 -14.59
C GLY A 247 7.66 23.99 -15.19
N ASN A 248 6.57 23.66 -15.88
CA ASN A 248 6.41 22.36 -16.54
C ASN A 248 6.90 22.43 -18.00
N LEU A 249 7.69 21.44 -18.43
CA LEU A 249 8.10 21.29 -19.82
C LEU A 249 6.88 21.11 -20.71
N VAL A 250 6.69 22.01 -21.67
CA VAL A 250 5.57 22.01 -22.63
C VAL A 250 6.04 21.84 -24.07
N LEU A 251 7.27 22.25 -24.37
CA LEU A 251 7.87 22.07 -25.69
C LEU A 251 9.37 21.79 -25.53
N SER A 252 9.90 20.89 -26.34
CA SER A 252 11.35 20.71 -26.47
C SER A 252 11.66 20.30 -27.91
N ARG A 253 12.58 21.04 -28.54
CA ARG A 253 12.95 20.88 -29.94
C ARG A 253 14.47 20.92 -30.07
N ALA A 254 15.04 19.87 -30.65
CA ALA A 254 16.45 19.86 -31.05
C ALA A 254 16.62 20.55 -32.41
N ILE A 255 17.74 21.24 -32.58
CA ILE A 255 18.14 21.89 -33.83
C ILE A 255 19.60 21.53 -34.14
N LYS A 256 19.87 21.22 -35.41
CA LYS A 256 21.21 20.89 -35.94
C LYS A 256 22.03 22.17 -36.16
N ALA A 257 22.23 22.92 -35.09
CA ALA A 257 23.07 24.11 -35.05
C ALA A 257 23.69 24.16 -33.66
N GLY A 258 25.01 24.26 -33.57
CA GLY A 258 25.75 24.27 -32.31
C GLY A 258 27.04 25.06 -32.44
N ILE A 259 27.97 24.83 -31.54
CA ILE A 259 29.31 25.46 -31.55
C ILE A 259 30.05 25.14 -32.85
N HIS A 260 29.97 23.91 -33.38
CA HIS A 260 30.60 23.56 -34.66
C HIS A 260 30.16 24.50 -35.79
N SER A 261 28.89 24.94 -35.81
CA SER A 261 28.41 25.89 -36.82
C SER A 261 29.00 27.29 -36.69
N MET A 262 29.44 27.67 -35.49
CA MET A 262 30.16 28.93 -35.25
C MET A 262 31.62 28.80 -35.70
N ILE A 263 32.25 27.67 -35.39
CA ILE A 263 33.62 27.35 -35.85
C ILE A 263 33.66 27.26 -37.37
N ASP A 264 32.69 26.61 -38.01
CA ASP A 264 32.56 26.54 -39.47
C ASP A 264 32.47 27.93 -40.11
N ALA A 265 31.84 28.89 -39.42
CA ALA A 265 31.73 30.26 -39.90
C ALA A 265 33.08 30.99 -39.82
N ILE A 266 33.81 30.80 -38.72
CA ILE A 266 35.20 31.30 -38.57
C ILE A 266 36.12 30.67 -39.61
N ALA A 267 36.06 29.35 -39.80
CA ALA A 267 36.88 28.62 -40.76
C ALA A 267 36.66 29.11 -42.20
N LYS A 268 35.42 29.42 -42.57
CA LYS A 268 35.08 29.97 -43.89
C LYS A 268 35.65 31.37 -44.10
N ASP A 269 35.51 32.24 -43.11
CA ASP A 269 36.06 33.59 -43.17
C ASP A 269 37.59 33.56 -43.19
N TYR A 270 38.20 32.66 -42.40
CA TYR A 270 39.64 32.44 -42.35
C TYR A 270 40.22 31.87 -43.65
N ALA A 271 39.56 30.87 -44.26
CA ALA A 271 39.96 30.32 -45.56
C ALA A 271 39.92 31.39 -46.68
N GLY A 272 39.00 32.37 -46.58
CA GLY A 272 38.94 33.52 -47.48
C GLY A 272 40.09 34.52 -47.33
N LEU A 273 40.82 34.47 -46.20
CA LEU A 273 41.99 35.30 -45.87
C LEU A 273 43.33 34.62 -46.20
N ILE A 274 43.35 33.30 -46.46
CA ILE A 274 44.50 32.54 -46.99
C ILE A 274 44.49 32.37 -48.54
N PRO A 275 44.18 33.36 -49.41
CA PRO A 275 44.37 33.16 -50.87
C PRO A 275 45.83 33.23 -51.37
N ASP A 276 46.76 33.81 -50.61
CA ASP A 276 48.03 34.30 -51.18
C ASP A 276 49.32 33.54 -50.82
N LEU A 277 49.26 32.48 -50.01
CA LEU A 277 50.49 31.77 -49.59
C LEU A 277 50.89 30.56 -50.44
N GLN A 278 50.10 30.09 -51.41
CA GLN A 278 50.45 28.89 -52.20
C GLN A 278 50.11 28.90 -53.70
N ARG A 279 49.86 30.06 -54.33
CA ARG A 279 49.82 30.13 -55.81
C ARG A 279 51.19 30.30 -56.48
N HIS A 280 52.26 30.49 -55.71
CA HIS A 280 53.62 30.38 -56.22
C HIS A 280 54.19 29.00 -55.89
N GLU A 281 54.21 28.15 -56.92
CA GLU A 281 54.90 26.85 -57.07
C GLU A 281 54.00 25.67 -57.49
N SER A 282 52.91 25.92 -58.21
CA SER A 282 52.35 24.90 -59.10
C SER A 282 53.16 24.81 -60.40
N ASN A 283 54.34 24.20 -60.32
CA ASN A 283 54.97 23.62 -61.50
C ASN A 283 55.64 22.29 -61.17
N THR A 284 54.89 21.33 -60.61
CA THR A 284 55.20 19.90 -60.78
C THR A 284 53.92 19.07 -60.75
N GLN A 285 53.62 18.49 -61.92
CA GLN A 285 52.77 17.35 -62.25
C GLN A 285 51.76 16.83 -61.19
N ALA A 286 50.47 16.96 -61.53
CA ALA A 286 49.33 16.36 -60.84
C ALA A 286 49.38 14.82 -60.88
N GLY A 287 49.62 14.22 -59.70
CA GLY A 287 49.29 12.83 -59.39
C GLY A 287 47.94 12.71 -58.67
N PRO A 288 47.44 11.49 -58.40
CA PRO A 288 46.12 11.23 -57.79
C PRO A 288 46.04 11.59 -56.29
N SER A 289 46.98 12.39 -55.78
CA SER A 289 47.17 12.77 -54.37
C SER A 289 46.45 14.06 -53.95
N GLY A 290 45.69 14.71 -54.84
CA GLY A 290 45.03 15.99 -54.55
C GLY A 290 44.00 15.93 -53.41
N GLN A 291 43.23 14.83 -53.28
CA GLN A 291 42.19 14.72 -52.26
C GLN A 291 42.74 14.63 -50.82
N ALA A 292 43.87 13.95 -50.61
CA ALA A 292 44.45 13.82 -49.27
C ALA A 292 45.10 15.15 -48.80
N ALA A 293 45.68 15.92 -49.73
CA ALA A 293 46.25 17.23 -49.42
C ALA A 293 45.16 18.27 -49.11
N ASP A 294 44.05 18.25 -49.87
CA ASP A 294 42.89 19.12 -49.63
C ASP A 294 42.19 18.82 -48.28
N ASP A 295 42.10 17.53 -47.90
CA ASP A 295 41.54 17.10 -46.61
C ASP A 295 42.44 17.54 -45.43
N ASP A 296 43.76 17.38 -45.54
CA ASP A 296 44.73 17.80 -44.51
C ASP A 296 44.73 19.33 -44.30
N GLU A 297 44.57 20.12 -45.37
CA GLU A 297 44.46 21.57 -45.30
C GLU A 297 43.14 22.02 -44.64
N GLN A 298 42.02 21.37 -44.99
CA GLN A 298 40.73 21.64 -44.36
C GLN A 298 40.72 21.34 -42.86
N ASP A 299 41.32 20.21 -42.47
CA ASP A 299 41.46 19.83 -41.07
C ASP A 299 42.33 20.85 -40.31
N PHE A 300 43.43 21.32 -40.90
CA PHE A 300 44.27 22.37 -40.30
C PHE A 300 43.50 23.68 -40.09
N VAL A 301 42.80 24.16 -41.11
CA VAL A 301 41.97 25.38 -41.03
C VAL A 301 40.90 25.24 -39.96
N TYR A 302 40.27 24.07 -39.86
CA TYR A 302 39.25 23.79 -38.86
C TYR A 302 39.80 23.81 -37.42
N GLN A 303 40.98 23.23 -37.21
CA GLN A 303 41.65 23.27 -35.90
C GLN A 303 42.04 24.70 -35.52
N ALA A 304 42.61 25.46 -36.44
CA ALA A 304 42.93 26.87 -36.21
C ALA A 304 41.69 27.70 -35.84
N ALA A 305 40.57 27.50 -36.55
CA ALA A 305 39.30 28.15 -36.24
C ALA A 305 38.74 27.72 -34.87
N SER A 306 38.90 26.46 -34.49
CA SER A 306 38.49 25.92 -33.19
C SER A 306 39.29 26.57 -32.06
N ASP A 307 40.61 26.72 -32.23
CA ASP A 307 41.49 27.37 -31.26
C ASP A 307 41.17 28.86 -31.14
N MET A 308 40.94 29.56 -32.26
CA MET A 308 40.48 30.96 -32.25
C MET A 308 39.16 31.12 -31.49
N PHE A 309 38.18 30.25 -31.74
CA PHE A 309 36.91 30.28 -31.04
C PHE A 309 37.07 30.02 -29.53
N ARG A 310 37.94 29.07 -29.16
CA ARG A 310 38.23 28.78 -27.75
C ARG A 310 38.83 29.98 -27.04
N ARG A 311 39.85 30.62 -27.62
CA ARG A 311 40.50 31.81 -27.04
C ARG A 311 39.52 32.98 -26.90
N PHE A 312 38.62 33.13 -27.86
CA PHE A 312 37.51 34.09 -27.79
C PHE A 312 36.56 33.80 -26.61
N LEU A 313 36.24 32.53 -26.33
CA LEU A 313 35.43 32.17 -25.16
C LEU A 313 36.15 32.37 -23.83
N ASP A 314 37.45 32.05 -23.76
CA ASP A 314 38.26 32.14 -22.55
C ASP A 314 38.57 33.62 -22.17
N GLY A 315 38.30 34.57 -23.07
CA GLY A 315 38.46 36.00 -22.81
C GLY A 315 39.91 36.41 -22.54
N GLU A 316 40.87 35.72 -23.17
CA GLU A 316 42.31 36.01 -23.01
C GLU A 316 42.61 37.48 -23.32
N LYS A 317 43.03 38.24 -22.29
CA LYS A 317 43.47 39.63 -22.45
C LYS A 317 44.81 39.68 -23.17
N THR A 318 44.86 40.15 -24.42
CA THR A 318 46.15 40.36 -25.09
C THR A 318 46.09 41.34 -26.26
N SER A 319 47.20 42.09 -26.43
CA SER A 319 47.72 42.95 -27.54
C SER A 319 46.77 43.48 -28.64
N ASP A 320 47.01 44.71 -29.12
CA ASP A 320 46.25 45.39 -30.19
C ASP A 320 46.00 44.50 -31.44
N ASP A 321 46.99 43.71 -31.89
CA ASP A 321 46.84 42.80 -33.05
C ASP A 321 45.83 41.65 -32.82
N LEU A 322 45.63 41.23 -31.57
CA LEU A 322 44.67 40.19 -31.20
C LEU A 322 43.25 40.78 -31.03
N GLN A 323 43.14 42.07 -30.76
CA GLN A 323 41.87 42.78 -30.64
C GLN A 323 41.12 42.79 -31.98
N ASP A 324 41.83 43.06 -33.08
CA ASP A 324 41.29 43.00 -34.45
C ASP A 324 40.92 41.56 -34.84
N ALA A 325 41.76 40.58 -34.47
CA ALA A 325 41.46 39.16 -34.69
C ALA A 325 40.20 38.70 -33.93
N LEU A 326 39.98 39.16 -32.70
CA LEU A 326 38.78 38.88 -31.91
C LEU A 326 37.53 39.61 -32.43
N LEU A 327 37.69 40.82 -32.96
CA LEU A 327 36.62 41.56 -33.65
C LEU A 327 36.16 40.78 -34.89
N ASN A 328 37.11 40.24 -35.65
CA ASN A 328 36.86 39.37 -36.81
C ASN A 328 36.12 38.08 -36.41
N VAL A 329 36.49 37.45 -35.28
CA VAL A 329 35.77 36.27 -34.77
C VAL A 329 34.32 36.61 -34.42
N HIS A 330 34.07 37.72 -33.73
CA HIS A 330 32.71 38.13 -33.36
C HIS A 330 31.84 38.40 -34.61
N GLN A 331 32.40 39.02 -35.64
CA GLN A 331 31.72 39.23 -36.93
C GLN A 331 31.47 37.89 -37.65
N ALA A 332 32.45 36.99 -37.67
CA ALA A 332 32.36 35.69 -38.33
C ALA A 332 31.26 34.79 -37.72
N ILE A 333 31.11 34.78 -36.39
CA ILE A 333 30.09 33.96 -35.73
C ILE A 333 28.68 34.56 -35.77
N SER A 334 28.54 35.85 -36.10
CA SER A 334 27.26 36.56 -36.07
C SER A 334 26.17 35.91 -36.94
N PRO A 335 26.43 35.47 -38.19
CA PRO A 335 25.43 34.76 -38.99
C PRO A 335 24.96 33.45 -38.35
N ALA A 336 25.84 32.73 -37.64
CA ALA A 336 25.48 31.49 -36.95
C ALA A 336 24.57 31.79 -35.74
N ILE A 337 24.87 32.85 -34.98
CA ILE A 337 24.04 33.31 -33.86
C ILE A 337 22.67 33.78 -34.36
N GLU A 338 22.61 34.58 -35.44
CA GLU A 338 21.33 35.03 -36.01
C GLU A 338 20.44 33.88 -36.47
N ARG A 339 21.03 32.84 -37.09
CA ARG A 339 20.27 31.64 -37.46
C ARG A 339 19.72 30.93 -36.23
N LEU A 340 20.51 30.86 -35.16
CA LEU A 340 20.09 30.26 -33.89
C LEU A 340 18.93 31.04 -33.25
N VAL A 341 19.05 32.36 -33.16
CA VAL A 341 18.01 33.27 -32.67
C VAL A 341 16.72 33.10 -33.49
N ARG A 342 16.81 33.07 -34.82
CA ARG A 342 15.64 32.83 -35.69
C ARG A 342 14.95 31.50 -35.40
N GLN A 343 15.69 30.46 -35.01
CA GLN A 343 15.09 29.19 -34.57
C GLN A 343 14.36 29.34 -33.24
N VAL A 344 14.89 30.13 -32.30
CA VAL A 344 14.24 30.44 -31.02
C VAL A 344 12.94 31.19 -31.26
N GLU A 345 12.96 32.27 -32.05
CA GLU A 345 11.78 33.07 -32.40
C GLU A 345 10.69 32.23 -33.08
N ARG A 346 11.06 31.42 -34.08
CA ARG A 346 10.12 30.51 -34.75
C ARG A 346 9.50 29.51 -33.79
N THR A 347 10.28 29.01 -32.83
CA THR A 347 9.80 28.06 -31.82
C THR A 347 8.87 28.73 -30.81
N ASN A 348 9.18 29.98 -30.42
CA ASN A 348 8.32 30.79 -29.56
C ASN A 348 7.00 31.14 -30.28
N ALA A 349 7.05 31.55 -31.54
CA ALA A 349 5.86 31.81 -32.35
C ALA A 349 4.97 30.56 -32.48
N HIS A 350 5.57 29.39 -32.69
CA HIS A 350 4.85 28.12 -32.67
C HIS A 350 4.20 27.84 -31.30
N PHE A 351 4.90 28.16 -30.20
CA PHE A 351 4.35 28.02 -28.85
C PHE A 351 3.14 28.92 -28.61
N CYS A 352 3.23 30.22 -28.96
CA CYS A 352 2.10 31.16 -28.84
C CYS A 352 0.86 30.67 -29.60
N MET A 353 1.07 30.25 -30.85
CA MET A 353 -0.03 29.81 -31.73
C MET A 353 -0.66 28.50 -31.27
N HIS A 354 0.15 27.52 -30.83
CA HIS A 354 -0.35 26.17 -30.55
C HIS A 354 -0.92 26.03 -29.13
N PHE A 355 -0.39 26.78 -28.16
CA PHE A 355 -0.76 26.66 -26.75
C PHE A 355 -1.58 27.85 -26.22
N ASN A 356 -1.93 28.82 -27.07
CA ASN A 356 -2.75 30.00 -26.73
C ASN A 356 -2.24 30.75 -25.49
N GLN A 357 -0.92 30.94 -25.43
CA GLN A 357 -0.17 31.50 -24.31
C GLN A 357 0.43 32.86 -24.67
N ASN A 358 0.63 33.72 -23.67
CA ASN A 358 1.25 35.03 -23.80
C ASN A 358 2.78 34.90 -23.93
N GLY A 359 3.27 34.32 -25.03
CA GLY A 359 4.70 34.25 -25.31
C GLY A 359 5.56 33.66 -24.19
N VAL A 360 6.84 34.03 -24.23
CA VAL A 360 7.85 33.69 -23.24
C VAL A 360 8.30 34.99 -22.57
N ASP A 361 8.38 34.98 -21.24
CA ASP A 361 8.72 36.15 -20.43
C ASP A 361 10.25 36.35 -20.32
N GLU A 362 11.03 35.27 -20.42
CA GLU A 362 12.49 35.29 -20.36
C GLU A 362 13.14 34.11 -21.09
N VAL A 363 14.42 34.27 -21.45
CA VAL A 363 15.24 33.22 -22.04
C VAL A 363 16.38 32.87 -21.09
N LEU A 364 16.47 31.60 -20.70
CA LEU A 364 17.58 31.04 -19.95
C LEU A 364 18.57 30.41 -20.94
N ILE A 365 19.83 30.79 -20.88
CA ILE A 365 20.87 30.25 -21.76
C ILE A 365 21.79 29.29 -21.00
N SER A 366 22.19 28.21 -21.67
CA SER A 366 22.98 27.10 -21.11
C SER A 366 23.95 26.57 -22.17
N GLY A 367 25.11 26.04 -21.75
CA GLY A 367 26.18 25.54 -22.63
C GLY A 367 27.45 26.37 -22.60
N GLN A 368 28.51 25.87 -23.27
CA GLN A 368 29.87 26.42 -23.18
C GLN A 368 29.99 27.88 -23.68
N VAL A 369 29.11 28.30 -24.59
CA VAL A 369 29.09 29.68 -25.10
C VAL A 369 28.77 30.71 -24.02
N THR A 370 28.22 30.30 -22.88
CA THR A 370 27.97 31.19 -21.73
C THR A 370 29.25 31.67 -21.04
N ALA A 371 30.42 31.10 -21.40
CA ALA A 371 31.72 31.60 -20.95
C ALA A 371 32.02 33.02 -21.47
N SER A 372 31.49 33.39 -22.64
CA SER A 372 31.68 34.73 -23.23
C SER A 372 30.44 35.61 -23.02
N PRO A 373 30.53 36.69 -22.21
CA PRO A 373 29.44 37.64 -22.03
C PRO A 373 28.99 38.30 -23.34
N ALA A 374 29.93 38.55 -24.27
CA ALA A 374 29.65 39.18 -25.56
C ALA A 374 28.65 38.37 -26.41
N VAL A 375 28.77 37.03 -26.40
CA VAL A 375 27.84 36.15 -27.11
C VAL A 375 26.44 36.21 -26.48
N VAL A 376 26.37 36.23 -25.15
CA VAL A 376 25.11 36.32 -24.41
C VAL A 376 24.41 37.66 -24.68
N GLU A 377 25.15 38.76 -24.60
CA GLU A 377 24.65 40.11 -24.91
C GLU A 377 24.17 40.24 -26.36
N LYS A 378 24.88 39.63 -27.32
CA LYS A 378 24.47 39.60 -28.72
C LYS A 378 23.16 38.83 -28.91
N ILE A 379 23.01 37.67 -28.26
CA ILE A 379 21.77 36.88 -28.29
C ILE A 379 20.62 37.68 -27.66
N GLU A 380 20.87 38.36 -26.55
CA GLU A 380 19.89 39.23 -25.87
C GLU A 380 19.44 40.39 -26.78
N SER A 381 20.39 41.09 -27.38
CA SER A 381 20.11 42.19 -28.31
C SER A 381 19.30 41.74 -29.52
N LEU A 382 19.57 40.55 -30.06
CA LEU A 382 18.85 40.02 -31.21
C LEU A 382 17.44 39.49 -30.85
N LEU A 383 17.25 38.92 -29.67
CA LEU A 383 15.94 38.40 -29.21
C LEU A 383 15.01 39.50 -28.70
N GLY A 384 15.55 40.65 -28.28
CA GLY A 384 14.78 41.73 -27.66
C GLY A 384 14.06 41.32 -26.37
N SER A 385 14.52 40.25 -25.71
CA SER A 385 13.94 39.68 -24.49
C SER A 385 15.04 39.42 -23.46
N PRO A 386 14.79 39.51 -22.14
CA PRO A 386 15.82 39.29 -21.14
C PRO A 386 16.46 37.90 -21.25
N VAL A 387 17.79 37.85 -21.40
CA VAL A 387 18.56 36.59 -21.44
C VAL A 387 19.37 36.46 -20.17
N ASN A 388 19.20 35.37 -19.43
CA ASN A 388 19.99 35.09 -18.22
C ASN A 388 20.69 33.74 -18.34
N VAL A 389 21.94 33.66 -17.90
CA VAL A 389 22.64 32.37 -17.79
C VAL A 389 21.97 31.52 -16.71
N LEU A 390 21.66 30.28 -17.04
CA LEU A 390 21.02 29.35 -16.13
C LEU A 390 21.95 29.04 -14.94
N ASN A 391 21.54 29.41 -13.73
CA ASN A 391 22.37 29.27 -12.53
C ASN A 391 21.65 28.44 -11.43
N PRO A 392 22.13 27.24 -11.09
CA PRO A 392 21.54 26.38 -10.06
C PRO A 392 21.98 26.76 -8.63
N PHE A 393 22.79 27.80 -8.46
CA PHE A 393 23.25 28.34 -7.18
C PHE A 393 22.61 29.70 -6.89
N PRO A 394 21.35 29.74 -6.39
CA PRO A 394 20.69 30.99 -6.03
C PRO A 394 21.44 31.70 -4.90
N ALA A 395 21.73 32.99 -5.06
CA ALA A 395 22.42 33.80 -4.05
C ALA A 395 21.52 34.02 -2.82
N GLY A 396 22.07 33.89 -1.61
CA GLY A 396 21.35 34.13 -0.34
C GLY A 396 20.25 33.11 0.00
N HIS A 397 20.05 32.08 -0.82
CA HIS A 397 19.00 31.08 -0.63
C HIS A 397 19.47 29.93 0.28
N ALA A 398 18.61 29.41 1.15
CA ALA A 398 18.92 28.31 2.08
C ALA A 398 19.45 27.04 1.39
N PHE A 399 19.17 26.89 0.09
CA PHE A 399 19.67 25.77 -0.72
C PHE A 399 21.19 25.74 -0.83
N SER A 400 21.84 26.88 -1.10
CA SER A 400 23.27 26.97 -1.41
C SER A 400 24.12 27.42 -0.22
N GLN A 401 23.52 27.73 0.93
CA GLN A 401 24.21 28.27 2.12
C GLN A 401 25.30 27.34 2.70
N SER A 402 25.13 26.03 2.53
CA SER A 402 26.01 25.03 3.17
C SER A 402 27.24 24.66 2.33
N VAL A 403 27.37 25.21 1.12
CA VAL A 403 28.45 24.85 0.19
C VAL A 403 29.10 26.11 -0.40
N PRO A 404 30.39 26.07 -0.76
CA PRO A 404 31.00 27.15 -1.53
C PRO A 404 30.32 27.27 -2.89
N ILE A 405 30.12 28.49 -3.37
CA ILE A 405 29.54 28.75 -4.70
C ILE A 405 30.70 28.99 -5.67
N PRO A 406 30.76 28.30 -6.84
CA PRO A 406 31.78 28.58 -7.85
C PRO A 406 31.76 30.04 -8.30
N SER A 407 32.95 30.63 -8.49
CA SER A 407 33.09 32.05 -8.87
C SER A 407 32.66 32.30 -10.32
N ALA A 408 33.07 31.43 -11.25
CA ALA A 408 32.75 31.56 -12.66
C ALA A 408 31.28 31.19 -12.94
N ALA A 409 30.62 31.96 -13.81
CA ALA A 409 29.24 31.67 -14.23
C ALA A 409 29.12 30.32 -14.96
N VAL A 410 30.08 30.01 -15.83
CA VAL A 410 30.14 28.75 -16.57
C VAL A 410 30.24 27.53 -15.65
N ASP A 411 31.04 27.60 -14.58
CA ASP A 411 31.18 26.50 -13.62
C ASP A 411 29.86 26.26 -12.89
N ARG A 412 29.16 27.32 -12.49
CA ARG A 412 27.83 27.24 -11.86
C ARG A 412 26.82 26.59 -12.79
N GLU A 413 26.74 27.07 -14.03
CA GLU A 413 25.83 26.55 -15.06
C GLU A 413 26.08 25.07 -15.34
N SER A 414 27.34 24.64 -15.36
CA SER A 414 27.70 23.25 -15.64
C SER A 414 27.07 22.23 -14.67
N PHE A 415 26.68 22.64 -13.46
CA PHE A 415 26.01 21.77 -12.48
C PHE A 415 24.48 21.70 -12.63
N VAL A 416 23.88 22.40 -13.61
CA VAL A 416 22.43 22.39 -13.86
C VAL A 416 21.87 20.97 -13.94
N PRO A 417 22.45 20.04 -14.73
CA PRO A 417 21.85 18.72 -14.88
C PRO A 417 22.00 17.87 -13.62
N ALA A 418 23.17 17.88 -12.98
CA ALA A 418 23.42 17.14 -11.74
C ALA A 418 22.56 17.64 -10.57
N ILE A 419 22.47 18.96 -10.35
CA ILE A 419 21.63 19.54 -9.30
C ILE A 419 20.15 19.36 -9.63
N GLY A 420 19.75 19.67 -10.86
CA GLY A 420 18.36 19.56 -11.29
C GLY A 420 17.83 18.12 -11.20
N ILE A 421 18.63 17.12 -11.56
CA ILE A 421 18.23 15.72 -11.40
C ILE A 421 18.29 15.24 -9.95
N GLY A 422 19.17 15.80 -9.11
CA GLY A 422 19.18 15.54 -7.67
C GLY A 422 17.87 15.96 -6.98
N LEU A 423 17.15 16.92 -7.55
CA LEU A 423 15.84 17.37 -7.07
C LEU A 423 14.68 16.47 -7.54
N ALA A 424 14.96 15.43 -8.33
CA ALA A 424 13.94 14.60 -8.95
C ALA A 424 13.12 13.78 -7.94
N SER A 425 11.88 13.51 -8.34
CA SER A 425 10.99 12.53 -7.70
C SER A 425 10.09 11.92 -8.76
N ASN A 426 9.52 10.74 -8.50
CA ASN A 426 8.59 10.10 -9.45
C ASN A 426 7.29 10.90 -9.68
N ASP A 427 6.99 11.89 -8.83
CA ASP A 427 5.86 12.81 -8.96
C ASP A 427 6.21 14.03 -9.82
N LEU A 428 7.44 14.53 -9.68
CA LEU A 428 7.91 15.74 -10.34
C LEU A 428 8.51 15.46 -11.72
N THR A 429 9.24 14.35 -11.86
CA THR A 429 10.14 14.05 -12.96
C THR A 429 9.77 12.71 -13.60
N PRO A 430 9.61 12.65 -14.92
CA PRO A 430 9.50 11.37 -15.61
C PRO A 430 10.72 10.48 -15.35
N ASN A 431 10.47 9.23 -14.99
CA ASN A 431 11.50 8.26 -14.62
C ASN A 431 11.55 7.12 -15.63
N PHE A 432 12.65 7.05 -16.38
CA PHE A 432 12.81 6.11 -17.49
C PHE A 432 13.16 4.69 -17.03
N ILE A 433 13.44 4.49 -15.74
CA ILE A 433 13.53 3.14 -15.14
C ILE A 433 12.12 2.59 -14.85
N PHE A 434 11.19 3.45 -14.44
CA PHE A 434 9.83 3.09 -14.03
C PHE A 434 8.81 3.75 -14.96
N THR A 435 8.71 3.25 -16.19
CA THR A 435 7.72 3.73 -17.15
C THR A 435 6.29 3.47 -16.69
N HIS A 436 5.31 4.09 -17.36
CA HIS A 436 3.89 4.00 -17.01
C HIS A 436 3.41 2.57 -16.69
N ARG A 437 3.92 1.56 -17.41
CA ARG A 437 3.61 0.12 -17.17
C ARG A 437 4.07 -0.39 -15.80
N HIS A 438 5.21 0.09 -15.30
CA HIS A 438 5.76 -0.30 -14.00
C HIS A 438 5.09 0.46 -12.84
N LYS A 439 4.68 1.73 -13.07
CA LYS A 439 3.88 2.51 -12.11
C LYS A 439 2.55 1.83 -11.78
N GLU A 440 1.85 1.27 -12.76
CA GLU A 440 0.60 0.52 -12.51
C GLU A 440 0.83 -0.74 -11.65
N GLN A 441 1.93 -1.46 -11.86
CA GLN A 441 2.27 -2.65 -11.09
C GLN A 441 2.67 -2.31 -9.64
N GLN A 442 3.41 -1.22 -9.42
CA GLN A 442 3.77 -0.76 -8.07
C GLN A 442 2.57 -0.21 -7.29
N VAL A 443 1.67 0.54 -7.94
CA VAL A 443 0.43 0.99 -7.29
C VAL A 443 -0.45 -0.22 -6.93
N ARG A 444 -0.50 -1.25 -7.80
CA ARG A 444 -1.21 -2.51 -7.50
C ARG A 444 -0.59 -3.24 -6.31
N SER A 445 0.73 -3.36 -6.25
CA SER A 445 1.41 -4.03 -5.12
C SER A 445 1.34 -3.23 -3.82
N GLN A 446 1.36 -1.90 -3.88
CA GLN A 446 1.14 -1.03 -2.72
C GLN A 446 -0.30 -1.15 -2.21
N ARG A 447 -1.30 -1.13 -3.08
CA ARG A 447 -2.70 -1.37 -2.69
C ARG A 447 -2.88 -2.76 -2.09
N LEU A 448 -2.24 -3.78 -2.67
CA LEU A 448 -2.27 -5.14 -2.12
C LEU A 448 -1.61 -5.20 -0.74
N ARG A 449 -0.45 -4.56 -0.53
CA ARG A 449 0.20 -4.46 0.78
C ARG A 449 -0.66 -3.73 1.81
N ILE A 450 -1.28 -2.61 1.43
CA ILE A 450 -2.20 -1.87 2.31
C ILE A 450 -3.40 -2.75 2.67
N ALA A 451 -4.01 -3.42 1.69
CA ALA A 451 -5.12 -4.33 1.91
C ALA A 451 -4.73 -5.51 2.83
N MET A 452 -3.55 -6.12 2.60
CA MET A 452 -3.01 -7.18 3.46
C MET A 452 -2.77 -6.67 4.88
N SER A 453 -2.18 -5.48 5.05
CA SER A 453 -1.95 -4.90 6.38
C SER A 453 -3.27 -4.58 7.11
N ALA A 454 -4.27 -4.07 6.40
CA ALA A 454 -5.59 -3.81 6.95
C ALA A 454 -6.31 -5.12 7.35
N ALA A 455 -6.19 -6.16 6.53
CA ALA A 455 -6.72 -7.49 6.84
C ALA A 455 -6.04 -8.11 8.07
N SER A 456 -4.71 -8.00 8.19
CA SER A 456 -3.98 -8.46 9.37
C SER A 456 -4.39 -7.72 10.64
N ILE A 457 -4.60 -6.40 10.57
CA ILE A 457 -5.10 -5.61 11.69
C ILE A 457 -6.52 -6.03 12.09
N ALA A 458 -7.42 -6.20 11.10
CA ALA A 458 -8.79 -6.66 11.36
C ALA A 458 -8.82 -8.07 11.99
N PHE A 459 -7.95 -8.98 11.53
CA PHE A 459 -7.80 -10.31 12.12
C PHE A 459 -7.30 -10.25 13.57
N LEU A 460 -6.36 -9.35 13.88
CA LEU A 460 -5.88 -9.12 15.24
C LEU A 460 -7.02 -8.64 16.16
N PHE A 461 -7.86 -7.72 15.69
CA PHE A 461 -9.04 -7.27 16.44
C PHE A 461 -10.07 -8.39 16.65
N LEU A 462 -10.26 -9.26 15.66
CA LEU A 462 -11.12 -10.44 15.78
C LEU A 462 -10.61 -11.42 16.84
N LEU A 463 -9.30 -11.69 16.86
CA LEU A 463 -8.67 -12.53 17.88
C LEU A 463 -8.79 -11.89 19.27
N LEU A 464 -8.54 -10.59 19.39
CA LEU A 464 -8.67 -9.87 20.66
C LEU A 464 -10.13 -9.87 21.16
N GLY A 465 -11.10 -9.66 20.27
CA GLY A 465 -12.53 -9.75 20.60
C GLY A 465 -12.93 -11.16 21.03
N GLY A 466 -12.42 -12.18 20.35
CA GLY A 466 -12.61 -13.59 20.73
C GLY A 466 -12.02 -13.92 22.10
N PHE A 467 -10.82 -13.42 22.40
CA PHE A 467 -10.17 -13.57 23.70
C PHE A 467 -10.99 -12.93 24.82
N LEU A 468 -11.40 -11.67 24.65
CA LEU A 468 -12.23 -10.97 25.65
C LEU A 468 -13.58 -11.65 25.87
N TRP A 469 -14.19 -12.18 24.79
CA TRP A 469 -15.42 -12.96 24.89
C TRP A 469 -15.22 -14.27 25.66
N GLN A 470 -14.12 -14.98 25.41
CA GLN A 470 -13.76 -16.20 26.15
C GLN A 470 -13.52 -15.89 27.63
N GLU A 471 -12.78 -14.82 27.93
CA GLU A 471 -12.49 -14.41 29.30
C GLU A 471 -13.78 -14.09 30.08
N ASN A 472 -14.69 -13.32 29.49
CA ASN A 472 -16.02 -13.07 30.08
C ASN A 472 -16.84 -14.35 30.29
N ARG A 473 -16.78 -15.31 29.36
CA ARG A 473 -17.47 -16.61 29.51
C ARG A 473 -16.85 -17.46 30.61
N ILE A 474 -15.53 -17.43 30.79
CA ILE A 474 -14.82 -18.15 31.84
C ILE A 474 -15.19 -17.54 33.20
N LEU A 475 -15.15 -16.22 33.34
CA LEU A 475 -15.58 -15.49 34.53
C LEU A 475 -17.03 -15.86 34.92
N ALA A 476 -17.97 -15.75 33.97
CA ALA A 476 -19.37 -16.08 34.23
C ALA A 476 -19.58 -17.56 34.63
N LYS A 477 -18.80 -18.49 34.05
CA LYS A 477 -18.83 -19.90 34.45
C LYS A 477 -18.22 -20.11 35.83
N ALA A 478 -17.14 -19.43 36.16
CA ALA A 478 -16.51 -19.50 37.47
C ALA A 478 -17.47 -19.01 38.57
N ASP A 479 -18.17 -17.90 38.34
CA ASP A 479 -19.21 -17.40 39.26
C ASP A 479 -20.35 -18.41 39.43
N ARG A 480 -20.79 -19.03 38.34
CA ARG A 480 -21.85 -20.05 38.41
C ARG A 480 -21.40 -21.31 39.17
N ILE A 481 -20.15 -21.72 39.00
CA ILE A 481 -19.56 -22.82 39.78
C ILE A 481 -19.52 -22.44 41.25
N ALA A 482 -19.09 -21.23 41.61
CA ALA A 482 -19.07 -20.77 43.00
C ALA A 482 -20.47 -20.76 43.62
N GLN A 483 -21.48 -20.28 42.87
CA GLN A 483 -22.87 -20.27 43.32
C GLN A 483 -23.43 -21.68 43.54
N LEU A 484 -23.22 -22.59 42.59
CA LEU A 484 -23.66 -24.00 42.71
C LEU A 484 -22.94 -24.72 43.85
N THR A 485 -21.67 -24.39 44.10
CA THR A 485 -20.92 -24.93 45.24
C THR A 485 -21.53 -24.46 46.56
N SER A 486 -21.87 -23.18 46.68
CA SER A 486 -22.55 -22.64 47.86
C SER A 486 -23.96 -23.21 48.06
N GLU A 487 -24.74 -23.43 46.99
CA GLU A 487 -26.04 -24.11 47.08
C GLU A 487 -25.87 -25.56 47.53
N LYS A 488 -24.90 -26.29 46.98
CA LYS A 488 -24.59 -27.67 47.39
C LYS A 488 -24.22 -27.74 48.86
N ASP A 489 -23.36 -26.84 49.33
CA ASP A 489 -22.89 -26.83 50.73
C ASP A 489 -24.00 -26.39 51.70
N ALA A 490 -25.03 -25.68 51.23
CA ALA A 490 -26.22 -25.35 52.01
C ALA A 490 -27.14 -26.57 52.25
N PHE A 491 -27.09 -27.60 51.40
CA PHE A 491 -27.80 -28.86 51.64
C PHE A 491 -27.01 -29.74 52.62
N ASN A 492 -27.38 -29.66 53.89
CA ASN A 492 -26.63 -30.19 55.05
C ASN A 492 -26.54 -31.72 55.20
N VAL A 493 -26.87 -32.50 54.17
CA VAL A 493 -26.58 -33.95 54.14
C VAL A 493 -26.17 -34.31 52.72
N PRO A 494 -24.89 -34.65 52.46
CA PRO A 494 -24.53 -35.16 51.16
C PRO A 494 -25.23 -36.51 50.99
N LEU A 495 -26.15 -36.59 50.03
CA LEU A 495 -26.68 -37.85 49.51
C LEU A 495 -25.52 -38.60 48.83
N THR A 496 -24.63 -39.16 49.63
CA THR A 496 -23.60 -40.08 49.15
C THR A 496 -24.27 -41.40 48.80
N GLN A 497 -23.75 -42.05 47.76
CA GLN A 497 -24.21 -43.37 47.34
C GLN A 497 -24.17 -44.39 48.50
N ASP A 498 -23.24 -44.20 49.43
CA ASP A 498 -23.10 -45.00 50.65
C ASP A 498 -24.26 -44.78 51.64
N LEU A 499 -24.76 -43.56 51.80
CA LEU A 499 -25.91 -43.28 52.66
C LEU A 499 -27.19 -43.90 52.09
N VAL A 500 -27.38 -43.81 50.77
CA VAL A 500 -28.56 -44.38 50.09
C VAL A 500 -28.56 -45.91 50.17
N THR A 501 -27.40 -46.55 49.97
CA THR A 501 -27.26 -48.01 50.10
C THR A 501 -27.44 -48.49 51.54
N ALA A 502 -26.95 -47.74 52.54
CA ALA A 502 -27.20 -48.02 53.96
C ALA A 502 -28.68 -47.86 54.36
N LEU A 503 -29.39 -46.89 53.80
CA LEU A 503 -30.84 -46.76 54.02
C LEU A 503 -31.62 -47.90 53.37
N LEU A 504 -31.24 -48.31 52.16
CA LEU A 504 -31.88 -49.42 51.44
C LEU A 504 -31.70 -50.75 52.19
N SER A 505 -30.50 -51.03 52.72
CA SER A 505 -30.25 -52.25 53.49
C SER A 505 -31.09 -52.28 54.79
N LYS A 506 -31.22 -51.14 55.47
CA LYS A 506 -32.05 -51.02 56.68
C LYS A 506 -33.54 -51.23 56.40
N VAL A 507 -34.04 -50.76 55.26
CA VAL A 507 -35.43 -51.00 54.82
C VAL A 507 -35.65 -52.49 54.50
N ASN A 508 -34.73 -53.11 53.78
CA ASN A 508 -34.82 -54.54 53.44
C ASN A 508 -34.77 -55.43 54.68
N GLN A 509 -33.93 -55.09 55.66
CA GLN A 509 -33.85 -55.83 56.93
C GLN A 509 -35.17 -55.75 57.72
N LYS A 510 -35.81 -54.59 57.77
CA LYS A 510 -37.14 -54.45 58.39
C LYS A 510 -38.22 -55.26 57.67
N ARG A 511 -38.22 -55.26 56.34
CA ARG A 511 -39.16 -56.07 55.54
C ARG A 511 -38.98 -57.57 55.79
N ALA A 512 -37.74 -58.05 55.84
CA ALA A 512 -37.46 -59.44 56.17
C ALA A 512 -37.94 -59.82 57.58
N GLY A 513 -37.77 -58.92 58.56
CA GLY A 513 -38.30 -59.12 59.91
C GLY A 513 -39.83 -59.22 59.95
N ILE A 514 -40.54 -58.38 59.19
CA ILE A 514 -42.01 -58.43 59.09
C ILE A 514 -42.48 -59.73 58.42
N ALA A 515 -41.82 -60.16 57.34
CA ALA A 515 -42.14 -61.41 56.66
C ALA A 515 -41.96 -62.64 57.59
N ALA A 516 -40.86 -62.69 58.35
CA ALA A 516 -40.61 -63.76 59.31
C ALA A 516 -41.65 -63.80 60.45
N LEU A 517 -42.15 -62.63 60.89
CA LEU A 517 -43.26 -62.56 61.84
C LEU A 517 -44.56 -63.09 61.22
N GLY A 518 -44.83 -62.76 59.96
CA GLY A 518 -45.97 -63.29 59.21
C GLY A 518 -45.99 -64.82 59.14
N GLU A 519 -44.86 -65.44 58.78
CA GLU A 519 -44.74 -66.90 58.75
C GLU A 519 -44.92 -67.54 60.14
N ARG A 520 -44.32 -66.94 61.18
CA ARG A 520 -44.36 -67.49 62.54
C ARG A 520 -45.77 -67.52 63.15
N TYR A 521 -46.60 -66.53 62.84
CA TYR A 521 -47.93 -66.38 63.42
C TYR A 521 -49.08 -66.78 62.48
N LEU A 522 -48.76 -67.29 61.28
CA LEU A 522 -49.75 -67.72 60.28
C LEU A 522 -50.77 -68.71 60.86
N MET A 523 -50.31 -69.68 61.67
CA MET A 523 -51.19 -70.69 62.27
C MET A 523 -52.18 -70.09 63.28
N SER A 524 -51.73 -69.13 64.07
CA SER A 524 -52.60 -68.42 65.01
C SER A 524 -53.61 -67.55 64.28
N ALA A 525 -53.21 -66.93 63.18
CA ALA A 525 -54.11 -66.15 62.33
C ALA A 525 -55.19 -67.02 61.67
N ILE A 526 -54.82 -68.16 61.08
CA ILE A 526 -55.76 -69.11 60.47
C ILE A 526 -56.79 -69.60 61.50
N ILE A 527 -56.35 -70.03 62.68
CA ILE A 527 -57.27 -70.52 63.73
C ILE A 527 -58.20 -69.41 64.21
N SER A 528 -57.66 -68.20 64.43
CA SER A 528 -58.47 -67.03 64.84
C SER A 528 -59.54 -66.71 63.80
N GLU A 529 -59.16 -66.71 62.51
CA GLU A 529 -60.06 -66.38 61.40
C GLU A 529 -61.18 -67.42 61.27
N ILE A 530 -60.86 -68.72 61.33
CA ILE A 530 -61.87 -69.79 61.31
C ILE A 530 -62.82 -69.63 62.50
N THR A 531 -62.29 -69.35 63.69
CA THR A 531 -63.11 -69.19 64.90
C THR A 531 -64.07 -68.01 64.79
N GLN A 532 -63.63 -66.88 64.22
CA GLN A 532 -64.49 -65.71 64.03
C GLN A 532 -65.55 -65.91 62.95
N LEU A 533 -65.22 -66.65 61.88
CA LEU A 533 -66.12 -66.85 60.74
C LEU A 533 -67.08 -68.03 60.92
N THR A 534 -66.87 -68.89 61.94
CA THR A 534 -67.77 -70.01 62.25
C THR A 534 -68.98 -69.54 63.05
N PRO A 535 -70.21 -69.60 62.51
CA PRO A 535 -71.43 -69.23 63.24
C PRO A 535 -71.81 -70.26 64.30
N ASP A 536 -72.55 -69.85 65.34
CA ASP A 536 -72.92 -70.70 66.49
C ASP A 536 -73.68 -72.01 66.13
N HIS A 537 -74.37 -72.04 65.00
CA HIS A 537 -75.14 -73.20 64.53
C HIS A 537 -74.28 -74.22 63.75
N ILE A 538 -73.00 -73.91 63.51
CA ILE A 538 -72.00 -74.80 62.91
C ILE A 538 -70.98 -75.17 63.98
N ARG A 539 -70.82 -76.47 64.23
CA ARG A 539 -69.82 -76.97 65.19
C ARG A 539 -68.73 -77.73 64.46
N LEU A 540 -67.49 -77.28 64.62
CA LEU A 540 -66.32 -77.93 64.03
C LEU A 540 -65.95 -79.16 64.87
N THR A 541 -65.76 -80.29 64.19
CA THR A 541 -65.36 -81.56 64.80
C THR A 541 -63.89 -81.86 64.58
N ALA A 542 -63.34 -81.45 63.44
CA ALA A 542 -61.93 -81.62 63.14
C ALA A 542 -61.43 -80.53 62.21
N LEU A 543 -60.19 -80.11 62.45
CA LEU A 543 -59.44 -79.21 61.60
C LEU A 543 -58.16 -79.91 61.17
N ARG A 544 -57.89 -79.99 59.87
CA ARG A 544 -56.63 -80.51 59.35
C ARG A 544 -56.01 -79.47 58.43
N ILE A 545 -54.75 -79.14 58.70
CA ILE A 545 -54.00 -78.17 57.92
C ILE A 545 -52.77 -78.88 57.38
N ASP A 546 -52.71 -79.04 56.06
CA ASP A 546 -51.54 -79.57 55.38
C ASP A 546 -50.72 -78.40 54.85
N LEU A 547 -49.72 -78.01 55.64
CA LEU A 547 -48.75 -76.98 55.27
C LEU A 547 -47.61 -77.63 54.50
N VAL A 548 -47.25 -77.07 53.35
CA VAL A 548 -46.11 -77.56 52.59
C VAL A 548 -44.82 -77.19 53.33
N GLY A 549 -44.22 -78.19 53.97
CA GLY A 549 -42.89 -78.06 54.57
C GLY A 549 -41.83 -77.79 53.51
N HIS A 550 -40.92 -76.84 53.77
CA HIS A 550 -39.76 -76.56 52.92
C HIS A 550 -38.72 -77.68 53.02
N GLY A 551 -38.99 -78.81 52.36
CA GLY A 551 -38.02 -79.87 52.07
C GLY A 551 -37.55 -79.77 50.62
N ALA A 552 -36.24 -79.72 50.40
CA ALA A 552 -35.63 -79.58 49.08
C ALA A 552 -35.89 -80.80 48.18
N GLY A 553 -36.89 -80.71 47.29
CA GLY A 553 -37.15 -81.74 46.28
C GLY A 553 -38.41 -81.44 45.45
N ARG A 554 -38.23 -81.05 44.19
CA ARG A 554 -39.28 -80.78 43.19
C ARG A 554 -40.40 -81.84 43.17
N ARG A 555 -41.67 -81.39 43.22
CA ARG A 555 -42.77 -81.72 42.27
C ARG A 555 -44.06 -80.98 42.65
N LYS A 556 -44.61 -80.20 41.71
CA LYS A 556 -45.85 -79.39 41.74
C LYS A 556 -45.98 -78.39 42.90
N ARG A 557 -46.53 -77.20 42.62
CA ARG A 557 -47.06 -76.32 43.68
C ARG A 557 -48.24 -77.07 44.29
N ASP A 558 -47.97 -77.84 45.33
CA ASP A 558 -49.06 -78.26 46.22
C ASP A 558 -49.40 -77.00 47.02
N GLU A 559 -50.63 -76.51 46.87
CA GLU A 559 -51.10 -75.39 47.65
C GLU A 559 -51.41 -75.89 49.06
N ALA A 560 -51.08 -75.11 50.10
CA ALA A 560 -51.38 -75.52 51.46
C ALA A 560 -52.90 -75.63 51.60
N THR A 561 -53.40 -76.79 52.05
CA THR A 561 -54.84 -77.06 52.09
C THR A 561 -55.33 -77.15 53.53
N LEU A 562 -56.49 -76.56 53.76
CA LEU A 562 -57.22 -76.59 55.01
C LEU A 562 -58.47 -77.45 54.82
N THR A 563 -58.57 -78.56 55.54
CA THR A 563 -59.79 -79.38 55.57
C THR A 563 -60.52 -79.16 56.89
N ILE A 564 -61.76 -78.72 56.80
CA ILE A 564 -62.65 -78.46 57.93
C ILE A 564 -63.76 -79.50 57.91
N GLU A 565 -63.92 -80.21 59.02
CA GLU A 565 -65.04 -81.12 59.23
C GLU A 565 -65.90 -80.61 60.37
N GLY A 566 -67.21 -80.62 60.17
CA GLY A 566 -68.16 -80.14 61.17
C GLY A 566 -69.56 -80.66 60.95
N ILE A 567 -70.45 -80.19 61.83
CA ILE A 567 -71.88 -80.47 61.78
C ILE A 567 -72.66 -79.16 61.74
N VAL A 568 -73.68 -79.10 60.90
CA VAL A 568 -74.67 -78.02 60.90
C VAL A 568 -75.87 -78.48 61.74
N THR A 569 -76.27 -77.65 62.69
CA THR A 569 -77.39 -77.87 63.61
C THR A 569 -78.47 -76.83 63.37
N GLY A 570 -79.75 -77.18 63.55
CA GLY A 570 -80.87 -76.27 63.26
C GLY A 570 -82.02 -76.94 62.50
N GLU A 571 -82.77 -76.15 61.73
CA GLU A 571 -83.88 -76.64 60.91
C GLU A 571 -83.40 -77.35 59.65
N GLN A 572 -83.97 -78.52 59.35
CA GLN A 572 -83.53 -79.39 58.25
C GLN A 572 -83.59 -78.70 56.87
N LEU A 573 -84.57 -77.81 56.66
CA LEU A 573 -84.73 -77.04 55.43
C LEU A 573 -83.60 -76.03 55.19
N ARG A 574 -82.84 -75.66 56.23
CA ARG A 574 -81.81 -74.62 56.18
C ARG A 574 -80.38 -75.13 56.09
N PHE A 575 -80.14 -76.43 56.26
CA PHE A 575 -78.77 -76.99 56.32
C PHE A 575 -77.90 -76.66 55.10
N GLU A 576 -78.45 -76.75 53.88
CA GLU A 576 -77.71 -76.42 52.66
C GLU A 576 -77.43 -74.92 52.55
N THR A 577 -78.40 -74.08 52.96
CA THR A 577 -78.27 -72.61 52.92
C THR A 577 -77.26 -72.11 53.94
N ASP A 578 -77.30 -72.64 55.17
CA ASP A 578 -76.39 -72.26 56.25
C ASP A 578 -74.94 -72.74 55.95
N LEU A 579 -74.77 -73.93 55.35
CA LEU A 579 -73.46 -74.42 54.90
C LEU A 579 -72.89 -73.58 53.74
N ALA A 580 -73.71 -73.22 52.75
CA ALA A 580 -73.29 -72.37 51.63
C ALA A 580 -72.94 -70.96 52.11
N GLY A 581 -73.70 -70.40 53.07
CA GLY A 581 -73.40 -69.13 53.70
C GLY A 581 -72.07 -69.14 54.46
N TYR A 582 -71.76 -70.23 55.17
CA TYR A 582 -70.47 -70.41 55.83
C TYR A 582 -69.30 -70.49 54.84
N MET A 583 -69.46 -71.22 53.74
CA MET A 583 -68.45 -71.31 52.68
C MET A 583 -68.14 -69.93 52.05
N LEU A 584 -69.18 -69.14 51.75
CA LEU A 584 -69.03 -67.78 51.22
C LEU A 584 -68.36 -66.84 52.22
N ASN A 585 -68.71 -66.94 53.50
CA ASN A 585 -68.08 -66.13 54.55
C ASN A 585 -66.59 -66.48 54.70
N MET A 586 -66.22 -67.76 54.61
CA MET A 586 -64.82 -68.16 54.62
C MET A 586 -64.05 -67.67 53.39
N GLU A 587 -64.65 -67.71 52.19
CA GLU A 587 -64.03 -67.18 50.95
C GLU A 587 -63.85 -65.65 50.98
N SER A 588 -64.61 -64.93 51.81
CA SER A 588 -64.42 -63.49 51.99
C SER A 588 -63.15 -63.12 52.77
N SER A 589 -62.50 -64.09 53.42
CA SER A 589 -61.22 -63.87 54.10
C SER A 589 -60.05 -63.86 53.11
N LEU A 590 -59.07 -63.00 53.35
CA LEU A 590 -57.83 -62.95 52.56
C LEU A 590 -56.93 -64.18 52.76
N LEU A 591 -57.26 -65.07 53.71
CA LEU A 591 -56.48 -66.27 54.03
C LEU A 591 -56.98 -67.54 53.32
N PHE A 592 -58.23 -67.58 52.85
CA PHE A 592 -58.86 -68.77 52.29
C PHE A 592 -59.36 -68.51 50.88
N LYS A 593 -59.02 -69.40 49.94
CA LYS A 593 -59.48 -69.38 48.55
C LYS A 593 -60.68 -70.31 48.35
N THR A 594 -61.05 -70.53 47.09
CA THR A 594 -62.26 -71.23 46.65
C THR A 594 -62.55 -72.54 47.43
N PRO A 595 -63.74 -72.66 48.07
CA PRO A 595 -64.10 -73.84 48.86
C PRO A 595 -64.50 -75.03 47.98
N SER A 596 -64.09 -76.24 48.38
CA SER A 596 -64.44 -77.51 47.74
C SER A 596 -65.10 -78.46 48.73
N VAL A 597 -66.38 -78.79 48.52
CA VAL A 597 -67.11 -79.74 49.37
C VAL A 597 -66.65 -81.17 49.05
N LYS A 598 -66.06 -81.85 50.03
CA LYS A 598 -65.59 -83.25 49.89
C LYS A 598 -66.69 -84.25 50.21
N SER A 599 -67.51 -83.99 51.23
CA SER A 599 -68.67 -84.83 51.55
C SER A 599 -69.73 -84.09 52.33
N LYS A 600 -71.00 -84.47 52.13
CA LYS A 600 -72.15 -84.06 52.94
C LYS A 600 -73.06 -85.25 53.19
N ARG A 601 -73.44 -85.50 54.44
CA ARG A 601 -74.35 -86.60 54.82
C ARG A 601 -75.23 -86.19 55.99
N LEU A 602 -76.49 -86.60 55.95
CA LEU A 602 -77.40 -86.45 57.09
C LEU A 602 -77.12 -87.57 58.10
N GLN A 603 -76.92 -87.20 59.35
CA GLN A 603 -76.66 -88.11 60.45
C GLN A 603 -77.53 -87.70 61.64
N PHE A 604 -77.97 -88.66 62.45
CA PHE A 604 -78.61 -88.34 63.73
C PHE A 604 -77.52 -88.24 64.81
N LEU A 605 -77.53 -87.12 65.53
CA LEU A 605 -76.72 -86.94 66.73
C LEU A 605 -77.69 -86.88 67.91
N ASP A 606 -77.57 -87.85 68.82
CA ASP A 606 -78.54 -88.16 69.87
C ASP A 606 -79.96 -88.38 69.31
N THR A 607 -80.82 -87.36 69.37
CA THR A 607 -82.23 -87.39 68.93
C THR A 607 -82.58 -86.31 67.89
N ARG A 608 -81.58 -85.56 67.39
CA ARG A 608 -81.77 -84.50 66.38
C ARG A 608 -81.02 -84.84 65.09
N GLN A 609 -81.64 -84.55 63.95
CA GLN A 609 -81.02 -84.73 62.65
C GLN A 609 -80.06 -83.56 62.38
N VAL A 610 -78.81 -83.87 62.02
CA VAL A 610 -77.76 -82.89 61.73
C VAL A 610 -77.11 -83.21 60.38
N MET A 611 -76.55 -82.20 59.71
CA MET A 611 -75.78 -82.42 58.49
C MET A 611 -74.28 -82.41 58.81
N ARG A 612 -73.61 -83.54 58.61
CA ARG A 612 -72.15 -83.62 58.70
C ARG A 612 -71.52 -83.27 57.37
N PHE A 613 -70.52 -82.39 57.40
CA PHE A 613 -69.81 -81.93 56.21
C PHE A 613 -68.29 -82.06 56.37
N SER A 614 -67.63 -82.13 55.23
CA SER A 614 -66.18 -81.96 55.09
C SER A 614 -65.91 -81.04 53.90
N ILE A 615 -65.26 -79.91 54.15
CA ILE A 615 -64.94 -78.89 53.15
C ILE A 615 -63.42 -78.69 53.15
N ALA A 616 -62.82 -78.60 51.97
CA ALA A 616 -61.43 -78.24 51.79
C ALA A 616 -61.32 -76.81 51.22
N PHE A 617 -60.38 -76.03 51.73
CA PHE A 617 -60.01 -74.70 51.27
C PHE A 617 -58.53 -74.70 50.88
N GLU A 618 -58.19 -73.96 49.83
CA GLU A 618 -56.80 -73.62 49.51
C GLU A 618 -56.40 -72.38 50.32
N LEU A 619 -55.21 -72.36 50.91
CA LEU A 619 -54.69 -71.21 51.65
C LEU A 619 -54.06 -70.19 50.68
N ALA A 620 -54.19 -68.91 51.01
CA ALA A 620 -53.82 -67.81 50.12
C ALA A 620 -52.31 -67.66 49.89
#